data_AF-A0A2G1WPL9-F1
#
_entry.id   AF-A0A2G1WPL9-F1
#
_cell.length_a   1.000
_cell.length_b   1.000
_cell.length_c   1.000
_cell.angle_alpha   90.00
_cell.angle_beta   90.00
_cell.angle_gamma   90.00
#
_symmetry.space_group_name_H-M   'P 1'
#
loop_
_entity.id
_entity.type
_entity.pdbx_description
1 polymer ?
#
loop_
_entity_poly.entity_id
_entity_poly.type
_entity_poly.pdbx_seq_one_letter_code
_entity_poly.pdbx_strand_id
1 'polypeptide(L)'
;MKNFRKTITSIVNQHGEPIDSDFYLEIDAESDAIMDLSIERHGDELIVCQYYIQRGDLMRDPEVTFRIEPDGTWTPVSYRIDALSTYEYSTEGVPIDDMLDVWAENLRMQGFLNE
;
A
#
# COMPACT_ATOMS: atom_id res chain seq x y z
N MET A 1 0.76 4.07 11.63
CA MET A 1 2.00 3.73 10.85
C MET A 1 2.67 2.38 11.17
N LYS A 2 3.09 2.12 12.43
CA LYS A 2 3.95 0.96 12.76
C LYS A 2 3.34 -0.38 12.36
N ASN A 3 2.02 -0.51 12.53
CA ASN A 3 1.28 -1.71 12.17
C ASN A 3 1.25 -1.92 10.66
N PHE A 4 1.00 -0.85 9.90
CA PHE A 4 0.98 -0.88 8.44
C PHE A 4 2.32 -1.30 7.85
N ARG A 5 3.43 -0.65 8.26
CA ARG A 5 4.78 -1.04 7.82
C ARG A 5 5.04 -2.52 8.11
N LYS A 6 4.73 -2.99 9.32
CA LYS A 6 4.90 -4.40 9.68
C LYS A 6 4.08 -5.31 8.77
N THR A 7 2.81 -4.98 8.47
CA THR A 7 1.96 -5.74 7.54
C THR A 7 2.59 -5.83 6.16
N ILE A 8 2.94 -4.69 5.55
CA ILE A 8 3.49 -4.65 4.19
C ILE A 8 4.83 -5.40 4.13
N THR A 9 5.72 -5.18 5.09
CA THR A 9 6.99 -5.93 5.14
C THR A 9 6.75 -7.44 5.25
N SER A 10 5.78 -7.89 6.05
CA SER A 10 5.44 -9.31 6.15
C SER A 10 4.88 -9.87 4.84
N ILE A 11 3.98 -9.15 4.17
CA ILE A 11 3.41 -9.54 2.87
C ILE A 11 4.53 -9.66 1.83
N VAL A 12 5.37 -8.64 1.69
CA VAL A 12 6.49 -8.64 0.73
C VAL A 12 7.45 -9.82 0.99
N ASN A 13 7.82 -10.05 2.24
CA ASN A 13 8.68 -11.18 2.62
C ASN A 13 8.03 -12.55 2.35
N GLN A 14 6.72 -12.69 2.58
CA GLN A 14 5.97 -13.90 2.29
C GLN A 14 6.05 -14.27 0.80
N HIS A 15 6.05 -13.26 -0.08
CA HIS A 15 6.16 -13.44 -1.52
C HIS A 15 7.62 -13.50 -2.02
N GLY A 16 8.60 -13.46 -1.12
CA GLY A 16 10.02 -13.62 -1.44
C GLY A 16 10.70 -12.38 -2.02
N GLU A 17 10.02 -11.23 -1.98
CA GLU A 17 10.54 -9.97 -2.52
C GLU A 17 11.42 -9.22 -1.48
N PRO A 18 12.46 -8.50 -1.94
CA PRO A 18 13.37 -7.78 -1.06
C PRO A 18 12.81 -6.39 -0.72
N ILE A 19 12.21 -6.22 0.46
CA ILE A 19 11.62 -4.93 0.88
C ILE A 19 12.59 -3.73 0.80
N ASP A 20 13.91 -3.99 0.85
CA ASP A 20 14.98 -3.00 0.86
C ASP A 20 15.63 -2.72 -0.51
N SER A 21 15.15 -3.32 -1.60
CA SER A 21 15.58 -2.99 -2.97
C SER A 21 14.40 -2.82 -3.92
N ASP A 22 14.67 -2.53 -5.18
CA ASP A 22 13.62 -2.38 -6.20
C ASP A 22 12.90 -3.71 -6.44
N PHE A 23 11.57 -3.66 -6.45
CA PHE A 23 10.70 -4.79 -6.78
C PHE A 23 9.33 -4.30 -7.25
N TYR A 24 8.59 -5.20 -7.90
CA TYR A 24 7.18 -5.04 -8.22
C TYR A 24 6.46 -6.33 -7.82
N LEU A 25 5.41 -6.21 -7.01
CA LEU A 25 4.62 -7.32 -6.52
C LEU A 25 3.14 -7.02 -6.76
N GLU A 26 2.49 -7.90 -7.52
CA GLU A 26 1.04 -7.91 -7.73
C GLU A 26 0.47 -9.17 -7.09
N ILE A 27 -0.58 -9.02 -6.30
CA ILE A 27 -1.22 -10.11 -5.56
C ILE A 27 -2.72 -10.08 -5.86
N ASP A 28 -3.14 -11.06 -6.65
CA ASP A 28 -4.56 -11.29 -6.92
C ASP A 28 -5.30 -11.63 -5.63
N ALA A 29 -6.43 -10.99 -5.40
CA ALA A 29 -7.27 -11.34 -4.27
C ALA A 29 -7.95 -12.71 -4.49
N GLU A 30 -8.16 -13.48 -3.43
CA GLU A 30 -8.83 -14.79 -3.53
C GLU A 30 -10.33 -14.70 -3.88
N SER A 31 -10.90 -13.49 -3.87
CA SER A 31 -12.32 -13.23 -4.07
C SER A 31 -12.54 -11.92 -4.82
N ASP A 32 -13.45 -11.93 -5.80
CA ASP A 32 -13.89 -10.74 -6.55
C ASP A 32 -14.51 -9.63 -5.67
N ALA A 33 -14.81 -9.94 -4.40
CA ALA A 33 -15.27 -8.96 -3.42
C ALA A 33 -14.12 -8.14 -2.78
N ILE A 34 -12.88 -8.50 -3.07
CA ILE A 34 -11.66 -7.89 -2.54
C ILE A 34 -10.86 -7.35 -3.73
N MET A 35 -10.17 -6.24 -3.50
CA MET A 35 -9.34 -5.57 -4.49
C MET A 35 -7.93 -6.14 -4.48
N ASP A 36 -7.38 -6.36 -5.67
CA ASP A 36 -5.99 -6.82 -5.84
C ASP A 36 -5.02 -5.83 -5.21
N LEU A 37 -3.93 -6.35 -4.66
CA LEU A 37 -2.91 -5.57 -3.96
C LEU A 37 -1.65 -5.47 -4.82
N SER A 38 -1.25 -4.25 -5.12
CA SER A 38 0.03 -3.92 -5.74
C SER A 38 0.95 -3.28 -4.71
N ILE A 39 2.20 -3.74 -4.66
CA ILE A 39 3.27 -3.18 -3.84
C ILE A 39 4.50 -3.06 -4.73
N GLU A 40 5.04 -1.87 -4.87
CA GLU A 40 6.23 -1.63 -5.66
C GLU A 40 7.21 -0.72 -4.95
N ARG A 41 8.50 -0.97 -5.13
CA ARG A 41 9.58 -0.12 -4.63
C ARG A 41 10.49 0.27 -5.78
N HIS A 42 10.82 1.55 -5.84
CA HIS A 42 11.83 2.09 -6.74
C HIS A 42 12.70 3.09 -5.98
N GLY A 43 13.95 2.70 -5.70
CA GLY A 43 14.88 3.50 -4.92
C GLY A 43 14.37 3.79 -3.50
N ASP A 44 14.10 5.06 -3.25
CA ASP A 44 13.57 5.60 -2.00
C ASP A 44 12.05 5.83 -2.02
N GLU A 45 11.33 5.33 -3.03
CA GLU A 45 9.87 5.37 -3.06
C GLU A 45 9.27 3.96 -2.96
N LEU A 46 8.24 3.81 -2.14
CA LEU A 46 7.42 2.61 -2.01
C LEU A 46 5.97 2.99 -2.25
N ILE A 47 5.30 2.32 -3.18
CA ILE A 47 3.90 2.55 -3.50
C ILE A 47 3.12 1.30 -3.11
N VAL A 48 2.03 1.50 -2.36
CA VAL A 48 1.09 0.45 -1.98
C VAL A 48 -0.27 0.86 -2.51
N CYS A 49 -0.93 -0.02 -3.24
CA CYS A 49 -2.23 0.28 -3.82
C CYS A 49 -3.15 -0.93 -3.85
N GLN A 50 -4.42 -0.72 -3.54
CA GLN A 50 -5.50 -1.62 -3.95
C GLN A 50 -6.25 -1.05 -5.15
N TYR A 51 -6.53 -1.90 -6.14
CA TYR A 51 -7.21 -1.49 -7.36
C TYR A 51 -8.54 -2.21 -7.57
N TYR A 52 -9.49 -1.51 -8.19
CA TYR A 52 -10.70 -2.11 -8.76
C TYR A 52 -11.01 -1.54 -10.13
N ILE A 53 -11.81 -2.26 -10.93
CA ILE A 53 -12.25 -1.81 -12.25
C ILE A 53 -13.62 -1.14 -12.14
N GLN A 54 -13.72 0.10 -12.65
CA GLN A 54 -14.98 0.81 -12.78
C GLN A 54 -15.18 1.28 -14.21
N ARG A 55 -16.17 0.73 -14.91
CA ARG A 55 -16.48 1.07 -16.31
C ARG A 55 -15.29 0.93 -17.28
N GLY A 56 -14.35 0.04 -16.96
CA GLY A 56 -13.13 -0.20 -17.73
C GLY A 56 -11.93 0.65 -17.29
N ASP A 57 -12.12 1.59 -16.36
CA ASP A 57 -11.03 2.35 -15.75
C ASP A 57 -10.48 1.60 -14.53
N LEU A 58 -9.15 1.65 -14.34
CA LEU A 58 -8.48 1.15 -13.14
C LEU A 58 -8.49 2.24 -12.06
N MET A 59 -9.13 1.94 -10.93
CA MET A 59 -9.40 2.88 -9.84
C MET A 59 -8.56 2.53 -8.62
N ARG A 60 -7.92 3.52 -8.00
CA ARG A 60 -7.18 3.38 -6.73
C ARG A 60 -8.12 3.47 -5.53
N ASP A 61 -8.10 2.49 -4.64
CA ASP A 61 -8.85 2.52 -3.38
C ASP A 61 -8.26 1.62 -2.27
N PRO A 62 -7.33 2.11 -1.43
CA PRO A 62 -6.55 3.34 -1.60
C PRO A 62 -5.18 3.10 -2.27
N GLU A 63 -4.52 4.19 -2.66
CA GLU A 63 -3.10 4.24 -3.04
C GLU A 63 -2.34 5.17 -2.07
N VAL A 64 -1.18 4.74 -1.59
CA VAL A 64 -0.26 5.56 -0.79
C VAL A 64 1.15 5.41 -1.33
N THR A 65 1.81 6.54 -1.60
CA THR A 65 3.26 6.58 -1.86
C THR A 65 3.98 6.98 -0.59
N PHE A 66 4.99 6.22 -0.22
CA PHE A 66 5.91 6.49 0.88
C PHE A 66 7.28 6.86 0.33
N ARG A 67 7.88 7.90 0.89
CA ARG A 67 9.32 8.12 0.81
C ARG A 67 10.00 7.33 1.92
N ILE A 68 11.05 6.60 1.58
CA ILE A 68 11.88 5.83 2.48
C ILE A 68 13.07 6.70 2.89
N GLU A 69 13.04 7.17 4.13
CA GLU A 69 14.09 8.02 4.67
C GLU A 69 15.40 7.21 4.89
N PRO A 70 16.58 7.85 4.98
CA PRO A 70 17.86 7.15 5.17
C PRO A 70 17.95 6.30 6.45
N ASP A 71 17.13 6.60 7.47
CA ASP A 71 17.03 5.81 8.70
C ASP A 71 16.05 4.63 8.59
N GLY A 72 15.47 4.43 7.40
CA GLY A 72 14.47 3.42 7.09
C GLY A 72 13.06 3.79 7.52
N THR A 73 12.79 5.01 7.97
CA THR A 73 11.43 5.50 8.25
C THR A 73 10.64 5.65 6.95
N TRP A 74 9.34 5.36 7.00
CA TRP A 74 8.43 5.54 5.86
C TRP A 74 7.59 6.78 6.10
N THR A 75 7.75 7.78 5.23
CA THR A 75 6.99 9.03 5.27
C THR A 75 5.94 9.00 4.16
N PRO A 76 4.63 8.98 4.45
CA PRO A 76 3.60 8.99 3.42
C PRO A 76 3.59 10.35 2.71
N VAL A 77 3.97 10.41 1.44
CA VAL A 77 4.08 11.67 0.67
C VAL A 77 2.89 11.92 -0.25
N SER A 78 2.15 10.87 -0.61
CA SER A 78 0.89 11.00 -1.36
C SER A 78 -0.14 9.99 -0.89
N TYR A 79 -1.41 10.37 -1.00
CA TYR A 79 -2.55 9.51 -0.70
C TYR A 79 -3.67 9.78 -1.69
N ARG A 80 -4.29 8.71 -2.21
CA ARG A 80 -5.34 8.79 -3.22
C ARG A 80 -6.44 7.77 -2.99
N ILE A 81 -7.68 8.24 -3.16
CA ILE A 81 -8.89 7.40 -3.31
C ILE A 81 -9.71 7.97 -4.45
N ASP A 82 -9.83 7.23 -5.54
CA ASP A 82 -10.55 7.69 -6.73
C ASP A 82 -12.06 7.79 -6.51
N ALA A 83 -12.65 6.84 -5.77
CA ALA A 83 -14.08 6.82 -5.45
C ALA A 83 -14.57 8.08 -4.72
N LEU A 84 -13.69 8.72 -3.95
CA LEU A 84 -13.97 9.93 -3.17
C LEU A 84 -13.41 11.20 -3.82
N SER A 85 -12.77 11.09 -4.99
CA SER A 85 -12.04 12.20 -5.63
C SER A 85 -10.99 12.83 -4.69
N THR A 86 -10.38 12.01 -3.84
CA THR A 86 -9.39 12.45 -2.86
C THR A 86 -7.99 12.24 -3.42
N TYR A 87 -7.21 13.31 -3.42
CA TYR A 87 -5.77 13.27 -3.68
C TYR A 87 -5.07 14.29 -2.77
N GLU A 88 -4.14 13.82 -1.97
CA GLU A 88 -3.31 14.63 -1.08
C GLU A 88 -1.85 14.38 -1.37
N TYR A 89 -1.03 15.44 -1.31
CA TYR A 89 0.41 15.38 -1.48
C TYR A 89 1.11 16.32 -0.50
N SER A 90 2.20 15.89 0.10
CA SER A 90 2.99 16.67 1.04
C SER A 90 4.45 16.20 1.06
N THR A 91 5.40 17.14 0.96
CA THR A 91 6.84 16.84 1.12
C THR A 91 7.21 16.49 2.55
N GLU A 92 6.41 16.97 3.51
CA GLU A 92 6.61 16.80 4.96
C GLU A 92 5.86 15.58 5.52
N GLY A 93 5.03 14.95 4.69
CA GLY A 93 4.16 13.85 5.10
C GLY A 93 2.67 14.23 5.12
N VAL A 94 1.83 13.26 4.77
CA VAL A 94 0.37 13.33 4.81
C VAL A 94 -0.13 12.67 6.11
N PRO A 95 -1.00 13.32 6.91
CA PRO A 95 -1.39 12.82 8.23
C PRO A 95 -2.49 11.75 8.16
N ILE A 96 -2.16 10.56 7.63
CA ILE A 96 -3.09 9.44 7.38
C ILE A 96 -2.88 8.24 8.31
N ASP A 97 -2.29 8.44 9.49
CA ASP A 97 -1.95 7.35 10.42
C ASP A 97 -3.12 6.43 10.78
N ASP A 98 -4.27 7.02 11.11
CA ASP A 98 -5.47 6.27 11.48
C ASP A 98 -5.99 5.41 10.31
N MET A 99 -5.93 5.95 9.10
CA MET A 99 -6.32 5.23 7.87
C MET A 99 -5.37 4.06 7.62
N LEU A 100 -4.06 4.28 7.73
CA LEU A 100 -3.05 3.23 7.55
C LEU A 100 -3.21 2.10 8.57
N ASP A 101 -3.56 2.41 9.82
CA ASP A 101 -3.77 1.39 10.83
C ASP A 101 -5.03 0.54 10.54
N VAL A 102 -6.13 1.16 10.11
CA VAL A 102 -7.34 0.43 9.64
C VAL A 102 -7.04 -0.40 8.40
N TRP A 103 -6.30 0.15 7.44
CA TRP A 103 -5.97 -0.56 6.21
C TRP A 103 -5.09 -1.78 6.49
N ALA A 104 -4.13 -1.66 7.42
CA ALA A 104 -3.30 -2.77 7.87
C ALA A 104 -4.10 -3.93 8.47
N GLU A 105 -5.20 -3.64 9.16
CA GLU A 105 -6.13 -4.65 9.68
C GLU A 105 -6.94 -5.29 8.54
N ASN A 106 -7.45 -4.48 7.62
CA ASN A 106 -8.20 -4.96 6.47
C ASN A 106 -7.38 -5.90 5.59
N LEU A 107 -6.12 -5.57 5.28
CA LEU A 107 -5.25 -6.43 4.46
C LEU A 107 -5.05 -7.82 5.10
N ARG A 108 -4.96 -7.89 6.44
CA ARG A 108 -4.89 -9.17 7.15
C ARG A 108 -6.21 -9.94 7.05
N MET A 109 -7.33 -9.27 7.32
CA MET A 109 -8.66 -9.89 7.23
C MET A 109 -9.03 -10.35 5.81
N GLN A 110 -8.48 -9.68 4.80
CA GLN A 110 -8.65 -10.01 3.38
C GLN A 110 -7.79 -11.21 2.94
N GLY A 111 -6.89 -11.71 3.79
CA GLY A 111 -6.09 -12.91 3.50
C GLY A 111 -4.77 -12.65 2.79
N PHE A 112 -4.34 -11.39 2.62
CA PHE A 112 -3.04 -11.10 1.97
C PHE A 112 -1.83 -11.52 2.82
N LEU A 113 -2.04 -11.80 4.10
CA LEU A 113 -1.00 -12.28 5.01
C LEU A 113 -1.44 -13.58 5.66
N ASN A 114 -0.62 -14.62 5.54
CA ASN A 114 -0.81 -15.88 6.24
C ASN A 114 -0.55 -15.69 7.75
N GLU A 115 -1.42 -16.23 8.60
CA GLU A 115 -1.24 -16.23 10.07
C GLU A 115 -0.23 -17.28 10.56
#